data_AF-A0A0J7KTS7-F1
#
_entry.id   AF-A0A0J7KTS7-F1
#
_cell.length_a   1.000
_cell.length_b   1.000
_cell.length_c   1.000
_cell.angle_alpha   90.00
_cell.angle_beta   90.00
_cell.angle_gamma   90.00
#
_symmetry.space_group_name_H-M   'P 1'
#
loop_
_entity.id
_entity.type
_entity.pdbx_description
1 polymer ?
#
loop_
_entity_poly.entity_id
_entity_poly.type
_entity_poly.pdbx_seq_one_letter_code
_entity_poly.pdbx_strand_id
1 'polypeptide(L)'
;MHEIETQKVLQDEQCFEIIRKKLRQDAIDDFSLVNYEIVPINEVNGYMGQYFTLKATVACSKSPLETKSINFFTKIPPPISSPLYDFAQEYGTFKKEVALYTTVFPEMLNGLDKRYIPECFLGIENDVIVLEDMAHSGYTMTDKSTPFDFEHCEILMKTLAKFHAKSFIFEQQYKKTLHDEFSYCMQETLWPADDKAKAMFNAAVKGIVSMIDLLPELNDDQRNNFKEKIVKLCADHIDNLLPSVKHKNVLCHGDLWTNNILFKYNADKKPIECCLIDFQLARYNPPAHDILCFLQFTTTRELREKYNETLFRTYYNSMTIVMKEADLNVSEIFPWDEFIESIRDLRITCIIHGILNTPIMLLKPDAASKYFCEKLELLESVLYVDRTPLICEQFKEAPEYRARMIDGLLELYNYVIDYNHIDA
;
A
#
# COMPACT_ATOMS: atom_id res chain seq x y z
N MET A 1 -15.30 24.81 5.47
CA MET A 1 -14.40 25.97 5.34
C MET A 1 -14.29 26.64 6.70
N HIS A 2 -13.57 26.00 7.62
CA HIS A 2 -13.19 26.60 8.90
C HIS A 2 -11.66 26.65 8.93
N GLU A 3 -11.17 27.82 9.33
CA GLU A 3 -9.78 28.26 9.51
C GLU A 3 -8.73 27.13 9.61
N ILE A 4 -8.03 26.89 8.51
CA ILE A 4 -6.62 26.50 8.59
C ILE A 4 -5.88 27.81 8.88
N GLU A 5 -5.77 28.15 10.16
CA GLU A 5 -4.75 29.10 10.57
C GLU A 5 -3.41 28.65 9.99
N THR A 6 -2.71 29.61 9.41
CA THR A 6 -1.47 29.54 8.64
C THR A 6 -0.31 28.88 9.40
N GLN A 7 -0.41 27.59 9.69
CA GLN A 7 0.76 26.80 10.01
C GLN A 7 1.50 26.54 8.69
N LYS A 8 2.68 27.14 8.54
CA LYS A 8 3.55 26.83 7.41
C LYS A 8 3.86 25.32 7.44
N VAL A 9 3.37 24.59 6.43
CA VAL A 9 3.59 23.14 6.24
C VAL A 9 5.08 22.80 6.21
N LEU A 10 5.89 23.70 5.63
CA LEU A 10 7.34 23.65 5.66
C LEU A 10 7.89 25.04 6.01
N GLN A 11 8.94 25.07 6.82
CA GLN A 11 9.71 26.28 7.09
C GLN A 11 10.60 26.63 5.89
N ASP A 12 10.92 27.91 5.73
CA ASP A 12 11.70 28.40 4.59
C ASP A 12 13.04 27.67 4.47
N GLU A 13 13.75 27.47 5.59
CA GLU A 13 15.02 26.74 5.64
C GLU A 13 14.89 25.29 5.17
N GLN A 14 13.80 24.60 5.52
CA GLN A 14 13.52 23.25 5.05
C GLN A 14 13.32 23.24 3.52
N CYS A 15 12.54 24.17 2.98
CA CYS A 15 12.35 24.31 1.53
C CYS A 15 13.69 24.52 0.82
N PHE A 16 14.56 25.41 1.34
CA PHE A 16 15.87 25.66 0.76
C PHE A 16 16.76 24.41 0.75
N GLU A 17 16.81 23.63 1.83
CA GLU A 17 17.62 22.39 1.89
C GLU A 17 17.08 21.30 0.96
N ILE A 18 15.76 21.10 0.89
CA ILE A 18 15.11 20.14 -0.03
C ILE A 18 15.52 20.46 -1.48
N ILE A 19 15.31 21.70 -1.90
CA ILE A 19 15.59 22.17 -3.26
C ILE A 19 17.08 22.05 -3.56
N ARG A 20 17.95 22.43 -2.62
CA ARG A 20 19.40 22.31 -2.77
C ARG A 20 19.84 20.85 -2.93
N LYS A 21 19.28 19.93 -2.14
CA LYS A 21 19.59 18.50 -2.23
C LYS A 21 19.28 17.95 -3.61
N LYS A 22 18.09 18.25 -4.15
CA LYS A 22 17.67 17.82 -5.50
C LYS A 22 18.60 18.34 -6.59
N LEU A 23 18.94 19.62 -6.54
CA LEU A 23 19.74 20.25 -7.58
C LEU A 23 21.18 19.75 -7.60
N ARG A 24 21.76 19.43 -6.43
CA ARG A 24 23.06 18.77 -6.34
C ARG A 24 23.03 17.37 -6.96
N GLN A 25 21.96 16.62 -6.75
CA GLN A 25 21.81 15.27 -7.30
C GLN A 25 21.65 15.27 -8.81
N ASP A 26 20.88 16.23 -9.35
CA ASP A 26 20.69 16.40 -10.79
C ASP A 26 21.94 17.00 -11.47
N ALA A 27 23.05 17.19 -10.74
CA ALA A 27 24.29 17.83 -11.19
C ALA A 27 24.03 19.19 -11.87
N ILE A 28 23.03 19.92 -11.36
CA ILE A 28 22.70 21.26 -11.83
C ILE A 28 23.62 22.21 -11.05
N ASP A 29 24.79 22.48 -11.62
CA ASP A 29 25.66 23.56 -11.16
C ASP A 29 25.10 24.91 -11.65
N ASP A 30 25.32 25.99 -10.90
CA ASP A 30 24.95 27.36 -11.29
C ASP A 30 23.43 27.63 -11.42
N PHE A 31 22.66 27.49 -10.33
CA PHE A 31 21.26 27.93 -10.27
C PHE A 31 20.99 28.91 -9.11
N SER A 32 19.93 29.70 -9.25
CA SER A 32 19.33 30.46 -8.17
C SER A 32 17.86 30.08 -7.99
N LEU A 33 17.44 29.94 -6.74
CA LEU A 33 16.02 29.80 -6.42
C LEU A 33 15.34 31.15 -6.63
N VAL A 34 14.37 31.21 -7.54
CA VAL A 34 13.60 32.41 -7.84
C VAL A 34 12.46 32.56 -6.84
N ASN A 35 11.67 31.50 -6.68
CA ASN A 35 10.59 31.42 -5.70
C ASN A 35 10.24 29.95 -5.42
N TYR A 36 9.42 29.75 -4.39
CA TYR A 36 8.73 28.49 -4.17
C TYR A 36 7.32 28.76 -3.63
N GLU A 37 6.44 27.78 -3.81
CA GLU A 37 5.10 27.76 -3.23
C GLU A 37 4.75 26.36 -2.76
N ILE A 38 3.86 26.27 -1.76
CA ILE A 38 3.30 25.01 -1.28
C ILE A 38 1.81 25.03 -1.60
N VAL A 39 1.38 24.09 -2.43
CA VAL A 39 0.00 24.04 -2.94
C VAL A 39 -0.68 22.78 -2.42
N PRO A 40 -1.87 22.85 -1.80
CA PRO A 40 -2.61 21.66 -1.39
C PRO A 40 -3.05 20.82 -2.60
N ILE A 41 -3.03 19.50 -2.45
CA ILE A 41 -3.56 18.55 -3.41
C ILE A 41 -4.98 18.21 -2.94
N ASN A 42 -5.99 18.71 -3.66
CA ASN A 42 -7.40 18.63 -3.25
C ASN A 42 -8.10 17.31 -3.64
N GLU A 43 -7.39 16.35 -4.24
CA GLU A 43 -7.95 15.05 -4.60
C GLU A 43 -7.85 14.05 -3.44
N VAL A 44 -8.94 13.34 -3.15
CA VAL A 44 -8.97 12.26 -2.14
C VAL A 44 -8.34 11.00 -2.74
N ASN A 45 -7.02 11.03 -2.94
CA ASN A 45 -6.25 9.91 -3.48
C ASN A 45 -5.71 8.97 -2.38
N GLY A 46 -5.83 9.36 -1.10
CA GLY A 46 -5.46 8.54 0.05
C GLY A 46 -6.23 8.95 1.31
N TYR A 47 -6.30 8.04 2.29
CA TYR A 47 -7.10 8.22 3.51
C TYR A 47 -6.27 8.67 4.72
N MET A 48 -4.94 8.57 4.68
CA MET A 48 -4.08 8.68 5.87
C MET A 48 -3.01 9.76 5.74
N GLY A 49 -3.42 10.97 5.38
CA GLY A 49 -2.54 12.13 5.36
C GLY A 49 -3.19 13.33 4.69
N GLN A 50 -2.51 14.48 4.80
CA GLN A 50 -2.78 15.63 3.95
C GLN A 50 -1.61 15.80 2.98
N TYR A 51 -1.94 16.16 1.74
CA TYR A 51 -0.99 16.13 0.63
C TYR A 51 -0.82 17.51 0.02
N PHE A 52 0.42 17.86 -0.29
CA PHE A 52 0.81 19.14 -0.86
C PHE A 52 1.87 18.93 -1.94
N THR A 53 1.98 19.88 -2.86
CA THR A 53 3.11 19.98 -3.77
C THR A 53 3.97 21.17 -3.35
N LEU A 54 5.23 20.93 -3.00
CA LEU A 54 6.23 22.00 -2.95
C LEU A 54 6.73 22.22 -4.39
N LYS A 55 6.43 23.39 -4.96
CA LYS A 55 6.87 23.80 -6.29
C LYS A 55 7.97 24.84 -6.15
N ALA A 56 9.12 24.56 -6.72
CA ALA A 56 10.24 25.49 -6.77
C ALA A 56 10.48 25.95 -8.21
N THR A 57 10.66 27.27 -8.40
CA THR A 57 11.13 27.82 -9.66
C THR A 57 12.60 28.18 -9.53
N VAL A 58 13.44 27.54 -10.32
CA VAL A 58 14.89 27.78 -10.35
C VAL A 58 15.28 28.40 -11.68
N ALA A 59 16.25 29.31 -11.66
CA ALA A 59 16.82 29.92 -12.86
C ALA A 59 18.27 29.48 -13.04
N CYS A 60 18.71 29.32 -14.29
CA CYS A 60 20.13 29.11 -14.58
C CYS A 60 20.90 30.43 -14.35
N SER A 61 21.98 30.40 -13.57
CA SER A 61 22.78 31.61 -13.31
C SER A 61 23.41 32.20 -14.58
N LYS A 62 23.56 31.40 -15.64
CA LYS A 62 24.06 31.83 -16.97
C LYS A 62 22.96 32.36 -17.90
N SER A 63 21.70 32.01 -17.66
CA SER A 63 20.54 32.50 -18.40
C SER A 63 19.40 32.74 -17.40
N PRO A 64 19.40 33.85 -16.64
CA PRO A 64 18.45 34.08 -15.55
C PRO A 64 16.97 34.18 -16.01
N LEU A 65 16.75 34.33 -17.31
CA LEU A 65 15.42 34.35 -17.93
C LEU A 65 14.89 32.94 -18.22
N GLU A 66 15.76 31.93 -18.26
CA GLU A 66 15.37 30.53 -18.40
C GLU A 66 15.12 29.92 -17.02
N THR A 67 13.84 29.73 -16.70
CA THR A 67 13.41 29.08 -15.47
C THR A 67 12.99 27.63 -15.72
N LYS A 68 13.15 26.81 -14.68
CA LYS A 68 12.66 25.44 -14.60
C LYS A 68 11.84 25.27 -13.33
N SER A 69 10.80 24.46 -13.41
CA SER A 69 10.00 24.07 -12.25
C SER A 69 10.45 22.71 -11.75
N ILE A 70 10.62 22.59 -10.44
CA ILE A 70 10.93 21.34 -9.74
C ILE A 70 9.82 21.12 -8.71
N ASN A 71 9.24 19.94 -8.72
CA ASN A 71 8.14 19.58 -7.83
C ASN A 71 8.56 18.50 -6.86
N PHE A 72 7.97 18.56 -5.66
CA PHE A 72 8.10 17.56 -4.62
C PHE A 72 6.71 17.23 -4.08
N PHE A 73 6.52 15.96 -3.73
CA PHE A 73 5.34 15.49 -3.02
C PHE A 73 5.57 15.65 -1.52
N THR A 74 4.67 16.35 -0.83
CA THR A 74 4.75 16.60 0.60
C THR A 74 3.53 15.97 1.29
N LYS A 75 3.76 15.07 2.23
CA LYS A 75 2.73 14.45 3.06
C LYS A 75 2.92 14.84 4.53
N ILE A 76 1.84 15.23 5.18
CA ILE A 76 1.78 15.47 6.64
C ILE A 76 0.68 14.57 7.25
N PRO A 77 0.67 14.36 8.58
CA PRO A 77 -0.40 13.62 9.24
C PRO A 77 -1.81 14.16 8.94
N PRO A 78 -2.86 13.34 9.13
CA PRO A 78 -4.24 13.80 9.06
C PRO A 78 -4.50 15.00 10.00
N PRO A 79 -5.57 15.78 9.79
CA PRO A 79 -5.94 16.85 10.71
C PRO A 79 -6.15 16.31 12.13
N ILE A 80 -5.72 17.06 13.16
CA ILE A 80 -5.84 16.65 14.58
C ILE A 80 -7.28 16.30 14.97
N SER A 81 -8.28 16.90 14.32
CA SER A 81 -9.70 16.60 14.54
C SER A 81 -10.18 15.26 13.96
N SER A 82 -9.36 14.59 13.14
CA SER A 82 -9.73 13.34 12.46
C SER A 82 -9.45 12.12 13.33
N PRO A 83 -10.36 11.13 13.41
CA PRO A 83 -10.09 9.84 14.05
C PRO A 83 -8.86 9.10 13.46
N LEU A 84 -8.48 9.43 12.22
CA LEU A 84 -7.30 8.89 11.56
C LEU A 84 -5.99 9.50 12.06
N TYR A 85 -6.02 10.74 12.60
CA TYR A 85 -4.87 11.31 13.28
C TYR A 85 -4.58 10.53 14.56
N ASP A 86 -5.59 10.30 15.39
CA ASP A 86 -5.46 9.50 16.62
C ASP A 86 -4.94 8.09 16.31
N PHE A 87 -5.50 7.44 15.28
CA PHE A 87 -5.00 6.14 14.80
C PHE A 87 -3.53 6.20 14.39
N ALA A 88 -3.13 7.19 13.58
CA ALA A 88 -1.76 7.32 13.10
C ALA A 88 -0.77 7.61 14.22
N GLN A 89 -1.17 8.39 15.23
CA GLN A 89 -0.34 8.68 16.41
C GLN A 89 -0.23 7.46 17.34
N GLU A 90 -1.35 6.80 17.62
CA GLU A 90 -1.43 5.65 18.54
C GLU A 90 -0.63 4.46 18.01
N TYR A 91 -0.72 4.18 16.71
CA TYR A 91 -0.06 3.03 16.08
C TYR A 91 1.21 3.37 15.31
N GLY A 92 1.58 4.66 15.25
CA GLY A 92 2.83 5.12 14.67
C GLY A 92 2.97 4.89 13.17
N THR A 93 1.89 4.86 12.40
CA THR A 93 1.93 4.57 10.95
C THR A 93 2.75 5.61 10.18
N PHE A 94 2.57 6.90 10.49
CA PHE A 94 3.34 7.98 9.86
C PHE A 94 4.82 7.95 10.29
N LYS A 95 5.07 7.75 11.60
CA LYS A 95 6.44 7.60 12.13
C LYS A 95 7.18 6.45 11.45
N LYS A 96 6.49 5.32 11.25
CA LYS A 96 7.03 4.16 10.54
C LYS A 96 7.43 4.52 9.10
N GLU A 97 6.54 5.18 8.35
CA GLU A 97 6.85 5.58 6.98
C GLU A 97 8.07 6.49 6.91
N VAL A 98 8.15 7.49 7.79
CA VAL A 98 9.33 8.38 7.89
C VAL A 98 10.60 7.55 8.14
N ALA A 99 10.59 6.67 9.14
CA ALA A 99 11.73 5.80 9.46
C ALA A 99 12.20 4.94 8.29
N LEU A 100 11.27 4.40 7.49
CA LEU A 100 11.60 3.61 6.31
C LEU A 100 12.37 4.46 5.29
N TYR A 101 11.88 5.65 4.99
CA TYR A 101 12.53 6.53 4.02
C TYR A 101 13.85 7.16 4.51
N THR A 102 13.96 7.49 5.80
CA THR A 102 15.14 8.19 6.34
C THR A 102 16.25 7.25 6.82
N THR A 103 15.93 6.00 7.14
CA THR A 103 16.88 5.06 7.76
C THR A 103 16.94 3.73 7.01
N VAL A 104 15.82 3.01 6.90
CA VAL A 104 15.83 1.63 6.38
C VAL A 104 16.17 1.57 4.89
N PHE A 105 15.52 2.36 4.06
CA PHE A 105 15.77 2.38 2.61
C PHE A 105 17.17 2.88 2.23
N PRO A 106 17.74 3.93 2.87
CA PRO A 106 19.14 4.28 2.68
C PRO A 106 20.11 3.13 2.92
N GLU A 107 19.89 2.32 3.96
CA GLU A 107 20.75 1.18 4.30
C GLU A 107 20.47 -0.05 3.42
N MET A 108 19.21 -0.47 3.32
CA MET A 108 18.79 -1.71 2.66
C MET A 108 18.88 -1.64 1.13
N LEU A 109 18.64 -0.47 0.53
CA LEU A 109 18.58 -0.31 -0.93
C LEU A 109 19.92 0.18 -1.52
N ASN A 110 20.98 0.33 -0.73
CA ASN A 110 22.22 0.96 -1.16
C ASN A 110 22.86 0.25 -2.38
N GLY A 111 23.43 1.05 -3.29
CA GLY A 111 24.20 0.56 -4.45
C GLY A 111 23.40 -0.10 -5.58
N LEU A 112 22.06 -0.10 -5.53
CA LEU A 112 21.21 -0.79 -6.50
C LEU A 112 20.12 0.15 -7.04
N ASP A 113 19.56 -0.17 -8.22
CA ASP A 113 18.51 0.62 -8.88
C ASP A 113 17.30 0.81 -7.94
N LYS A 114 16.97 2.06 -7.59
CA LYS A 114 15.88 2.44 -6.67
C LYS A 114 14.67 3.03 -7.38
N ARG A 115 14.58 2.96 -8.71
CA ARG A 115 13.53 3.65 -9.50
C ARG A 115 12.07 3.26 -9.17
N TYR A 116 11.87 2.29 -8.29
CA TYR A 116 10.56 1.79 -7.86
C TYR A 116 10.09 2.33 -6.49
N ILE A 117 10.85 3.22 -5.84
CA ILE A 117 10.47 3.94 -4.61
C ILE A 117 10.87 5.41 -4.78
N PRO A 118 10.02 6.38 -4.40
CA PRO A 118 10.36 7.80 -4.49
C PRO A 118 11.58 8.15 -3.65
N GLU A 119 12.41 9.05 -4.15
CA GLU A 119 13.49 9.58 -3.33
C GLU A 119 12.95 10.44 -2.19
N CYS A 120 13.54 10.33 -0.99
CA CYS A 120 13.20 11.16 0.16
C CYS A 120 14.16 12.35 0.31
N PHE A 121 13.59 13.55 0.39
CA PHE A 121 14.32 14.81 0.57
C PHE A 121 14.32 15.28 2.02
N LEU A 122 13.22 15.05 2.73
CA LEU A 122 13.05 15.39 4.14
C LEU A 122 12.09 14.40 4.79
N GLY A 123 12.39 13.95 6.01
CA GLY A 123 11.47 13.20 6.85
C GLY A 123 11.63 13.62 8.30
N ILE A 124 10.55 14.09 8.90
CA ILE A 124 10.46 14.52 10.29
C ILE A 124 9.33 13.74 10.93
N GLU A 125 9.66 12.98 11.99
CA GLU A 125 8.69 12.14 12.68
C GLU A 125 7.48 12.96 13.15
N ASN A 126 6.28 12.44 12.90
CA ASN A 126 4.99 13.06 13.26
C ASN A 126 4.74 14.48 12.73
N ASP A 127 5.51 14.93 11.73
CA ASP A 127 5.36 16.27 11.16
C ASP A 127 5.22 16.21 9.63
N VAL A 128 6.28 15.82 8.91
CA VAL A 128 6.29 15.92 7.44
C VAL A 128 7.24 14.92 6.79
N ILE A 129 6.83 14.42 5.62
CA ILE A 129 7.72 13.73 4.68
C ILE A 129 7.63 14.40 3.31
N VAL A 130 8.78 14.66 2.70
CA VAL A 130 8.92 15.28 1.38
C VAL A 130 9.67 14.32 0.46
N LEU A 131 8.98 13.89 -0.59
CA LEU A 131 9.39 12.87 -1.54
C LEU A 131 9.50 13.44 -2.96
N GLU A 132 10.15 12.70 -3.84
CA GLU A 132 10.12 12.93 -5.29
C GLU A 132 8.68 12.97 -5.80
N ASP A 133 8.33 13.99 -6.58
CA ASP A 133 7.06 14.01 -7.30
C ASP A 133 7.13 13.07 -8.51
N MET A 134 6.70 11.83 -8.30
CA MET A 134 6.68 10.80 -9.35
C MET A 134 5.77 11.17 -10.53
N ALA A 135 4.76 12.03 -10.34
CA ALA A 135 3.92 12.49 -11.43
C ALA A 135 4.72 13.34 -12.44
N HIS A 136 5.66 14.14 -11.94
CA HIS A 136 6.60 14.89 -12.77
C HIS A 136 7.52 13.96 -13.60
N SER A 137 7.83 12.77 -13.07
CA SER A 137 8.63 11.72 -13.74
C SER A 137 7.82 10.83 -14.72
N GLY A 138 6.56 11.20 -14.98
CA GLY A 138 5.65 10.55 -15.93
C GLY A 138 4.94 9.31 -15.39
N TYR A 139 4.95 9.11 -14.07
CA TYR A 139 4.15 8.08 -13.42
C TYR A 139 2.73 8.58 -13.16
N THR A 140 1.76 7.69 -13.19
CA THR A 140 0.36 8.03 -12.95
C THR A 140 -0.34 6.92 -12.18
N MET A 141 -1.28 7.33 -11.33
CA MET A 141 -2.16 6.43 -10.62
C MET A 141 -3.24 5.91 -11.57
N THR A 142 -3.63 4.64 -11.43
CA THR A 142 -4.74 4.07 -12.21
C THR A 142 -6.07 4.27 -11.50
N ASP A 143 -7.18 4.15 -12.22
CA ASP A 143 -8.51 4.19 -11.61
C ASP A 143 -8.73 2.93 -10.77
N LYS A 144 -8.93 3.10 -9.46
CA LYS A 144 -9.24 2.01 -8.51
C LYS A 144 -10.49 1.20 -8.87
N SER A 145 -11.39 1.74 -9.68
CA SER A 145 -12.58 1.03 -10.18
C SER A 145 -12.24 0.06 -11.31
N THR A 146 -11.07 0.22 -11.95
CA THR A 146 -10.61 -0.61 -13.05
C THR A 146 -9.60 -1.65 -12.53
N PRO A 147 -9.93 -2.95 -12.60
CA PRO A 147 -9.00 -4.00 -12.22
C PRO A 147 -7.75 -4.00 -13.09
N PHE A 148 -6.61 -4.38 -12.52
CA PHE A 148 -5.37 -4.57 -13.25
C PHE A 148 -5.52 -5.72 -14.25
N ASP A 149 -4.91 -5.54 -15.42
CA ASP A 149 -4.70 -6.61 -16.39
C ASP A 149 -3.39 -7.37 -16.12
N PHE A 150 -3.10 -8.36 -16.96
CA PHE A 150 -1.90 -9.17 -16.85
C PHE A 150 -0.60 -8.35 -16.96
N GLU A 151 -0.53 -7.35 -17.85
CA GLU A 151 0.69 -6.56 -18.06
C GLU A 151 1.01 -5.70 -16.83
N HIS A 152 -0.01 -5.13 -16.18
CA HIS A 152 0.17 -4.42 -14.90
C HIS A 152 0.65 -5.33 -13.78
N CYS A 153 0.04 -6.52 -13.64
CA CYS A 153 0.45 -7.49 -12.65
C CYS A 153 1.88 -7.99 -12.89
N GLU A 154 2.28 -8.19 -14.14
CA GLU A 154 3.63 -8.65 -14.49
C GLU A 154 4.69 -7.63 -14.07
N ILE A 155 4.47 -6.34 -14.35
CA ILE A 155 5.36 -5.25 -13.93
C ILE A 155 5.45 -5.18 -12.41
N LEU A 156 4.32 -5.25 -11.71
CA LEU A 156 4.30 -5.20 -10.24
C LEU A 156 5.00 -6.41 -9.60
N MET A 157 4.82 -7.63 -10.13
CA MET A 157 5.55 -8.82 -9.67
C MET A 157 7.06 -8.65 -9.80
N LYS A 158 7.54 -8.09 -10.92
CA LYS A 158 8.97 -7.79 -11.14
C LYS A 158 9.47 -6.75 -10.14
N THR A 159 8.68 -5.72 -9.86
CA THR A 159 9.02 -4.67 -8.89
C THR A 159 9.05 -5.19 -7.45
N LEU A 160 8.06 -5.97 -7.02
CA LEU A 160 8.06 -6.59 -5.70
C LEU A 160 9.23 -7.56 -5.52
N ALA A 161 9.56 -8.33 -6.55
CA ALA A 161 10.71 -9.23 -6.51
C ALA A 161 12.01 -8.45 -6.26
N LYS A 162 12.19 -7.30 -6.92
CA LYS A 162 13.34 -6.40 -6.68
C LYS A 162 13.34 -5.85 -5.27
N PHE A 163 12.17 -5.42 -4.75
CA PHE A 163 12.04 -4.86 -3.41
C PHE A 163 12.33 -5.90 -2.33
N HIS A 164 11.64 -7.04 -2.35
CA HIS A 164 11.79 -8.12 -1.36
C HIS A 164 13.18 -8.76 -1.37
N ALA A 165 13.84 -8.88 -2.53
CA ALA A 165 15.20 -9.41 -2.62
C ALA A 165 16.19 -8.61 -1.77
N LYS A 166 15.96 -7.31 -1.55
CA LYS A 166 16.83 -6.45 -0.75
C LYS A 166 16.86 -6.85 0.71
N SER A 167 15.75 -7.37 1.25
CA SER A 167 15.73 -7.95 2.59
C SER A 167 16.68 -9.13 2.67
N PHE A 168 16.56 -10.11 1.75
CA PHE A 168 17.47 -11.25 1.74
C PHE A 168 18.94 -10.86 1.55
N ILE A 169 19.22 -9.91 0.65
CA ILE A 169 20.58 -9.40 0.41
C ILE A 169 21.14 -8.77 1.69
N PHE A 170 20.38 -7.87 2.33
CA PHE A 170 20.76 -7.24 3.59
C PHE A 170 21.06 -8.28 4.66
N GLU A 171 20.15 -9.22 4.90
CA GLU A 171 20.32 -10.21 5.96
C GLU A 171 21.50 -11.15 5.70
N GLN A 172 21.76 -11.51 4.44
CA GLN A 172 22.92 -12.31 4.08
C GLN A 172 24.24 -11.54 4.21
N GLN A 173 24.27 -10.26 3.88
CA GLN A 173 25.47 -9.44 3.95
C GLN A 173 25.84 -9.09 5.40
N TYR A 174 24.85 -8.69 6.20
CA TYR A 174 25.06 -8.19 7.56
C TYR A 174 24.90 -9.25 8.65
N LYS A 175 24.38 -10.44 8.31
CA LYS A 175 24.15 -11.56 9.24
C LYS A 175 23.26 -11.17 10.43
N LYS A 176 22.25 -10.33 10.18
CA LYS A 176 21.21 -9.90 11.12
C LYS A 176 19.88 -9.83 10.39
N THR A 177 18.76 -10.03 11.09
CA THR A 177 17.44 -9.86 10.48
C THR A 177 17.03 -8.40 10.41
N LEU A 178 16.20 -8.03 9.43
CA LEU A 178 15.59 -6.69 9.38
C LEU A 178 14.70 -6.43 10.60
N HIS A 179 14.00 -7.46 11.06
CA HIS A 179 13.12 -7.37 12.22
C HIS A 179 13.88 -6.98 13.49
N ASP A 180 15.06 -7.55 13.71
CA ASP A 180 15.85 -7.26 14.92
C ASP A 180 16.52 -5.87 14.82
N GLU A 181 17.11 -5.55 13.67
CA GLU A 181 17.82 -4.28 13.47
C GLU A 181 16.86 -3.07 13.45
N PHE A 182 15.67 -3.23 12.84
CA PHE A 182 14.70 -2.16 12.63
C PHE A 182 13.36 -2.41 13.34
N SER A 183 13.39 -3.10 14.48
CA SER A 183 12.20 -3.53 15.25
C SER A 183 11.16 -2.44 15.53
N TYR A 184 11.59 -1.17 15.58
CA TYR A 184 10.75 0.01 15.79
C TYR A 184 9.83 0.37 14.60
N CYS A 185 10.03 -0.24 13.42
CA CYS A 185 9.23 0.04 12.21
C CYS A 185 8.80 -1.22 11.43
N MET A 186 8.96 -2.41 12.02
CA MET A 186 8.70 -3.70 11.36
C MET A 186 7.39 -4.41 11.79
N GLN A 187 6.62 -3.79 12.69
CA GLN A 187 5.42 -4.37 13.31
C GLN A 187 4.15 -4.18 12.45
N GLU A 188 3.16 -5.05 12.61
CA GLU A 188 1.80 -4.86 12.08
C GLU A 188 1.11 -3.68 12.80
N THR A 189 0.52 -2.75 12.05
CA THR A 189 -0.07 -1.49 12.57
C THR A 189 -1.49 -1.23 12.12
N LEU A 190 -2.01 -1.98 11.15
CA LEU A 190 -3.40 -1.91 10.72
C LEU A 190 -4.31 -2.65 11.70
N TRP A 191 -3.89 -3.83 12.18
CA TRP A 191 -4.67 -4.66 13.11
C TRP A 191 -3.91 -4.98 14.42
N PRO A 192 -3.56 -3.99 15.24
CA PRO A 192 -2.92 -4.25 16.53
C PRO A 192 -3.86 -5.00 17.49
N ALA A 193 -3.31 -5.72 18.46
CA ALA A 193 -4.07 -6.64 19.32
C ALA A 193 -4.77 -5.99 20.55
N ASP A 194 -5.15 -4.71 20.45
CA ASP A 194 -5.86 -3.97 21.52
C ASP A 194 -7.38 -3.89 21.30
N ASP A 195 -8.09 -3.31 22.26
CA ASP A 195 -9.56 -3.25 22.24
C ASP A 195 -10.12 -2.34 21.14
N LYS A 196 -9.40 -1.26 20.77
CA LYS A 196 -9.82 -0.30 19.74
C LYS A 196 -9.67 -0.89 18.35
N ALA A 197 -8.54 -1.54 18.08
CA ALA A 197 -8.32 -2.26 16.83
C ALA A 197 -9.21 -3.51 16.70
N LYS A 198 -9.50 -4.22 17.80
CA LYS A 198 -10.54 -5.26 17.81
C LYS A 198 -11.92 -4.70 17.47
N ALA A 199 -12.29 -3.53 17.98
CA ALA A 199 -13.55 -2.88 17.62
C ALA A 199 -13.58 -2.54 16.12
N MET A 200 -12.47 -2.01 15.57
CA MET A 200 -12.33 -1.74 14.15
C MET A 200 -12.48 -3.00 13.28
N PHE A 201 -11.84 -4.09 13.71
CA PHE A 201 -11.90 -5.38 13.05
C PHE A 201 -13.31 -5.97 13.09
N ASN A 202 -13.96 -5.93 14.26
CA ASN A 202 -15.33 -6.40 14.44
C ASN A 202 -16.33 -5.62 13.58
N ALA A 203 -16.16 -4.30 13.45
CA ALA A 203 -16.96 -3.49 12.55
C ALA A 203 -16.77 -3.93 11.09
N ALA A 204 -15.53 -4.22 10.67
CA ALA A 204 -15.23 -4.76 9.35
C ALA A 204 -15.92 -6.11 9.09
N VAL A 205 -15.75 -7.06 10.01
CA VAL A 205 -16.38 -8.39 9.93
C VAL A 205 -17.91 -8.28 9.87
N LYS A 206 -18.52 -7.47 10.74
CA LYS A 206 -19.97 -7.23 10.76
C LYS A 206 -20.46 -6.71 9.40
N GLY A 207 -19.71 -5.79 8.80
CA GLY A 207 -20.00 -5.29 7.46
C GLY A 207 -20.02 -6.42 6.42
N ILE A 208 -18.97 -7.25 6.37
CA ILE A 208 -18.90 -8.34 5.40
C ILE A 208 -20.01 -9.36 5.59
N VAL A 209 -20.27 -9.77 6.83
CA VAL A 209 -21.35 -10.68 7.19
C VAL A 209 -22.70 -10.15 6.69
N SER A 210 -22.94 -8.85 6.80
CA SER A 210 -24.16 -8.21 6.30
C SER A 210 -24.23 -8.15 4.77
N MET A 211 -23.09 -8.02 4.08
CA MET A 211 -23.07 -8.08 2.61
C MET A 211 -23.35 -9.48 2.06
N ILE A 212 -23.05 -10.55 2.82
CA ILE A 212 -23.41 -11.92 2.42
C ILE A 212 -24.92 -12.06 2.21
N ASP A 213 -25.73 -11.35 3.01
CA ASP A 213 -27.19 -11.33 2.86
C ASP A 213 -27.67 -10.72 1.54
N LEU A 214 -26.78 -10.01 0.83
CA LEU A 214 -27.05 -9.38 -0.46
C LEU A 214 -26.55 -10.19 -1.65
N LEU A 215 -25.92 -11.37 -1.43
CA LEU A 215 -25.42 -12.22 -2.51
C LEU A 215 -26.58 -12.97 -3.20
N PRO A 216 -26.88 -12.69 -4.48
CA PRO A 216 -27.99 -13.33 -5.18
C PRO A 216 -27.72 -14.81 -5.54
N GLU A 217 -26.45 -15.24 -5.58
CA GLU A 217 -26.05 -16.59 -5.96
C GLU A 217 -26.26 -17.63 -4.86
N LEU A 218 -26.42 -17.18 -3.61
CA LEU A 218 -26.56 -18.06 -2.45
C LEU A 218 -28.01 -18.11 -1.97
N ASN A 219 -28.47 -19.25 -1.46
CA ASN A 219 -29.72 -19.36 -0.72
C ASN A 219 -29.52 -19.06 0.78
N ASP A 220 -30.60 -19.02 1.57
CA ASP A 220 -30.53 -18.67 3.00
C ASP A 220 -29.65 -19.62 3.81
N ASP A 221 -29.71 -20.92 3.57
CA ASP A 221 -28.90 -21.91 4.28
C ASP A 221 -27.41 -21.77 3.94
N GLN A 222 -27.09 -21.55 2.67
CA GLN A 222 -25.73 -21.28 2.20
C GLN A 222 -25.17 -20.00 2.81
N ARG A 223 -25.97 -18.93 2.85
CA ARG A 223 -25.58 -17.66 3.48
C ARG A 223 -25.31 -17.84 4.97
N ASN A 224 -26.19 -18.53 5.69
CA ASN A 224 -26.03 -18.74 7.13
C ASN A 224 -24.76 -19.55 7.45
N ASN A 225 -24.54 -20.65 6.74
CA ASN A 225 -23.31 -21.45 6.86
C ASN A 225 -22.05 -20.62 6.53
N PHE A 226 -22.10 -19.82 5.46
CA PHE A 226 -20.97 -18.99 5.07
C PHE A 226 -20.63 -17.92 6.12
N LYS A 227 -21.64 -17.24 6.66
CA LYS A 227 -21.48 -16.24 7.73
C LYS A 227 -20.81 -16.85 8.97
N GLU A 228 -21.25 -18.03 9.40
CA GLU A 228 -20.65 -18.73 10.55
C GLU A 228 -19.16 -19.06 10.31
N LYS A 229 -18.82 -19.56 9.12
CA LYS A 229 -17.43 -19.89 8.77
C LYS A 229 -16.54 -18.65 8.69
N ILE A 230 -16.99 -17.55 8.08
CA ILE A 230 -16.19 -16.31 8.03
C ILE A 230 -15.90 -15.80 9.43
N VAL A 231 -16.91 -15.72 10.30
CA VAL A 231 -16.70 -15.22 11.68
C VAL A 231 -15.63 -16.05 12.39
N LYS A 232 -15.64 -17.37 12.22
CA LYS A 232 -14.62 -18.25 12.79
C LYS A 232 -13.23 -18.02 12.19
N LEU A 233 -13.12 -17.92 10.87
CA LEU A 233 -11.83 -17.70 10.20
C LEU A 233 -11.22 -16.33 10.52
N CYS A 234 -12.07 -15.32 10.70
CA CYS A 234 -11.64 -13.98 11.09
C CYS A 234 -11.06 -13.93 12.52
N ALA A 235 -11.39 -14.89 13.39
CA ALA A 235 -10.91 -14.89 14.78
C ALA A 235 -9.38 -14.97 14.88
N ASP A 236 -8.74 -15.72 13.97
CA ASP A 236 -7.28 -15.92 13.95
C ASP A 236 -6.58 -14.96 12.97
N HIS A 237 -7.31 -14.04 12.33
CA HIS A 237 -6.79 -13.22 11.24
C HIS A 237 -5.60 -12.36 11.65
N ILE A 238 -5.68 -11.75 12.83
CA ILE A 238 -4.63 -10.85 13.34
C ILE A 238 -3.32 -11.60 13.56
N ASP A 239 -3.39 -12.80 14.15
CA ASP A 239 -2.21 -13.61 14.43
C ASP A 239 -1.52 -14.05 13.13
N ASN A 240 -2.29 -14.24 12.05
CA ASN A 240 -1.75 -14.58 10.74
C ASN A 240 -1.06 -13.42 10.00
N LEU A 241 -1.12 -12.19 10.55
CA LEU A 241 -0.39 -11.02 10.04
C LEU A 241 0.95 -10.80 10.76
N LEU A 242 1.22 -11.55 11.82
CA LEU A 242 2.50 -11.50 12.53
C LEU A 242 3.62 -12.12 11.68
N PRO A 243 4.91 -11.75 11.94
CA PRO A 243 6.03 -12.40 11.29
C PRO A 243 5.96 -13.92 11.37
N SER A 244 6.15 -14.60 10.23
CA SER A 244 6.05 -16.05 10.20
C SER A 244 7.24 -16.70 10.90
N VAL A 245 6.96 -17.69 11.75
CA VAL A 245 7.99 -18.58 12.31
C VAL A 245 8.31 -19.76 11.39
N LYS A 246 7.46 -20.02 10.39
CA LYS A 246 7.59 -21.14 9.44
C LYS A 246 8.27 -20.68 8.15
N HIS A 247 7.80 -19.56 7.59
CA HIS A 247 8.22 -19.06 6.28
C HIS A 247 9.24 -17.94 6.40
N LYS A 248 10.08 -17.79 5.37
CA LYS A 248 10.99 -16.64 5.27
C LYS A 248 10.20 -15.35 5.20
N ASN A 249 10.68 -14.33 5.91
CA ASN A 249 10.08 -13.01 5.94
C ASN A 249 10.99 -12.00 5.23
N VAL A 250 10.38 -10.94 4.75
CA VAL A 250 11.01 -9.77 4.12
C VAL A 250 10.29 -8.51 4.61
N LEU A 251 10.83 -7.34 4.33
CA LEU A 251 10.06 -6.11 4.43
C LEU A 251 8.98 -6.11 3.34
N CYS A 252 7.74 -6.35 3.75
CA CYS A 252 6.55 -6.21 2.91
C CYS A 252 6.04 -4.77 2.98
N HIS A 253 5.50 -4.27 1.89
CA HIS A 253 4.80 -2.99 1.82
C HIS A 253 3.50 -3.00 2.63
N GLY A 254 2.77 -4.12 2.61
CA GLY A 254 1.63 -4.36 3.48
C GLY A 254 0.31 -3.68 3.10
N ASP A 255 0.29 -2.85 2.04
CA ASP A 255 -0.90 -2.10 1.58
C ASP A 255 -0.86 -1.79 0.07
N LEU A 256 -0.67 -2.83 -0.74
CA LEU A 256 -0.50 -2.70 -2.20
C LEU A 256 -1.84 -2.70 -2.96
N TRP A 257 -2.65 -1.67 -2.75
CA TRP A 257 -3.84 -1.41 -3.55
C TRP A 257 -3.57 -0.34 -4.61
N THR A 258 -4.53 -0.13 -5.52
CA THR A 258 -4.36 0.70 -6.72
C THR A 258 -3.75 2.08 -6.46
N ASN A 259 -4.14 2.76 -5.38
CA ASN A 259 -3.67 4.13 -5.11
C ASN A 259 -2.24 4.20 -4.57
N ASN A 260 -1.66 3.08 -4.13
CA ASN A 260 -0.29 3.02 -3.64
C ASN A 260 0.70 2.53 -4.71
N ILE A 261 0.22 2.39 -5.96
CA ILE A 261 1.00 1.89 -7.09
C ILE A 261 0.86 2.86 -8.27
N LEU A 262 1.96 3.53 -8.60
CA LEU A 262 2.01 4.42 -9.76
C LEU A 262 2.65 3.69 -10.94
N PHE A 263 2.06 3.80 -12.13
CA PHE A 263 2.57 3.20 -13.35
C PHE A 263 3.09 4.23 -14.33
N LYS A 264 4.13 3.86 -15.07
CA LYS A 264 4.62 4.59 -16.22
C LYS A 264 4.29 3.83 -17.49
N TYR A 265 3.90 4.56 -18.53
CA TYR A 265 3.41 3.97 -19.79
C TYR A 265 4.27 4.39 -20.97
N ASN A 266 4.36 3.49 -21.96
CA ASN A 266 4.92 3.83 -23.26
C ASN A 266 3.87 4.53 -24.17
N ALA A 267 4.26 4.84 -25.41
CA ALA A 267 3.40 5.50 -26.39
C ALA A 267 2.13 4.70 -26.74
N ASP A 268 2.17 3.37 -26.62
CA ASP A 268 1.04 2.46 -26.87
C ASP A 268 0.15 2.25 -25.64
N LYS A 269 0.36 3.04 -24.57
CA LYS A 269 -0.31 2.92 -23.27
C LYS A 269 -0.12 1.57 -22.57
N LYS A 270 1.01 0.90 -22.82
CA LYS A 270 1.39 -0.31 -22.07
C LYS A 270 2.23 0.07 -20.85
N PRO A 271 1.98 -0.54 -19.67
CA PRO A 271 2.79 -0.29 -18.50
C PRO A 271 4.21 -0.80 -18.73
N ILE A 272 5.21 0.01 -18.42
CA ILE A 272 6.63 -0.33 -18.59
C ILE A 272 7.39 -0.35 -17.27
N GLU A 273 6.96 0.44 -16.28
CA GLU A 273 7.56 0.53 -14.95
C GLU A 273 6.46 0.84 -13.93
N CYS A 274 6.68 0.48 -12.67
CA CYS A 274 5.83 0.95 -11.57
C CYS A 274 6.67 1.40 -10.38
N CYS A 275 6.09 2.29 -9.58
CA CYS A 275 6.65 2.85 -8.36
C CYS A 275 5.66 2.60 -7.21
N LEU A 276 6.19 2.16 -6.07
CA LEU A 276 5.45 1.89 -4.85
C LEU A 276 5.53 3.10 -3.93
N ILE A 277 4.40 3.53 -3.37
CA ILE A 277 4.30 4.68 -2.48
C ILE A 277 3.46 4.35 -1.24
N ASP A 278 3.57 5.15 -0.20
CA ASP A 278 2.81 4.99 1.05
C ASP A 278 3.12 3.67 1.82
N PHE A 279 4.29 3.64 2.46
CA PHE A 279 4.78 2.47 3.21
C PHE A 279 4.33 2.45 4.68
N GLN A 280 3.27 3.17 5.03
CA GLN A 280 2.84 3.35 6.43
C GLN A 280 2.36 2.05 7.12
N LEU A 281 1.97 1.03 6.33
CA LEU A 281 1.54 -0.29 6.80
C LEU A 281 2.59 -1.39 6.54
N ALA A 282 3.81 -0.99 6.18
CA ALA A 282 4.89 -1.94 5.97
C ALA A 282 5.20 -2.74 7.23
N ARG A 283 5.63 -3.99 7.04
CA ARG A 283 5.82 -4.95 8.12
C ARG A 283 6.72 -6.10 7.67
N TYR A 284 7.25 -6.82 8.65
CA TYR A 284 8.10 -7.98 8.39
C TYR A 284 7.28 -9.27 8.28
N ASN A 285 7.07 -9.76 7.06
CA ASN A 285 6.15 -10.85 6.74
C ASN A 285 6.66 -11.69 5.57
N PRO A 286 6.07 -12.86 5.29
CA PRO A 286 6.40 -13.61 4.08
C PRO A 286 6.07 -12.79 2.83
N PRO A 287 6.92 -12.82 1.78
CA PRO A 287 6.67 -12.06 0.54
C PRO A 287 5.36 -12.44 -0.15
N ALA A 288 4.87 -13.67 0.10
CA ALA A 288 3.57 -14.14 -0.33
C ALA A 288 2.41 -13.25 0.14
N HIS A 289 2.55 -12.57 1.28
CA HIS A 289 1.53 -11.68 1.80
C HIS A 289 1.26 -10.51 0.84
N ASP A 290 2.31 -9.76 0.47
CA ASP A 290 2.19 -8.65 -0.49
C ASP A 290 1.62 -9.13 -1.83
N ILE A 291 2.14 -10.26 -2.33
CA ILE A 291 1.72 -10.88 -3.60
C ILE A 291 0.22 -11.20 -3.59
N LEU A 292 -0.24 -11.93 -2.58
CA LEU A 292 -1.64 -12.37 -2.52
C LEU A 292 -2.58 -11.21 -2.25
N CYS A 293 -2.20 -10.27 -1.37
CA CYS A 293 -3.02 -9.11 -1.06
C CYS A 293 -3.17 -8.17 -2.26
N PHE A 294 -2.09 -7.81 -2.97
CA PHE A 294 -2.25 -6.92 -4.13
C PHE A 294 -3.12 -7.58 -5.20
N LEU A 295 -2.94 -8.89 -5.44
CA LEU A 295 -3.78 -9.63 -6.39
C LEU A 295 -5.25 -9.54 -5.97
N GLN A 296 -5.56 -9.73 -4.69
CA GLN A 296 -6.92 -9.63 -4.18
C GLN A 296 -7.51 -8.22 -4.32
N PHE A 297 -6.72 -7.19 -3.98
CA PHE A 297 -7.18 -5.80 -4.00
C PHE A 297 -7.40 -5.27 -5.43
N THR A 298 -6.55 -5.68 -6.38
CA THR A 298 -6.44 -5.01 -7.69
C THR A 298 -6.92 -5.83 -8.87
N THR A 299 -7.09 -7.16 -8.76
CA THR A 299 -7.41 -8.03 -9.91
C THR A 299 -8.75 -8.72 -9.77
N THR A 300 -9.31 -9.23 -10.87
CA THR A 300 -10.49 -10.10 -10.85
C THR A 300 -10.09 -11.54 -10.51
N ARG A 301 -11.03 -12.32 -9.99
CA ARG A 301 -10.85 -13.76 -9.79
C ARG A 301 -10.47 -14.49 -11.08
N GLU A 302 -11.11 -14.15 -12.21
CA GLU A 302 -10.82 -14.75 -13.52
C GLU A 302 -9.34 -14.60 -13.90
N LEU A 303 -8.75 -13.43 -13.68
CA LEU A 303 -7.33 -13.19 -13.95
C LEU A 303 -6.46 -14.08 -13.06
N ARG A 304 -6.77 -14.16 -11.77
CA ARG A 304 -6.03 -15.01 -10.81
C ARG A 304 -6.10 -16.48 -11.21
N GLU A 305 -7.27 -17.00 -11.52
CA GLU A 305 -7.45 -18.39 -11.95
C GLU A 305 -6.65 -18.70 -13.22
N LYS A 306 -6.60 -17.74 -14.15
CA LYS A 306 -5.91 -17.92 -15.44
C LYS A 306 -4.39 -17.75 -15.36
N TYR A 307 -3.88 -16.85 -14.51
CA TYR A 307 -2.49 -16.39 -14.59
C TYR A 307 -1.64 -16.53 -13.32
N ASN A 308 -2.20 -16.98 -12.18
CA ASN A 308 -1.46 -17.05 -10.91
C ASN A 308 -0.09 -17.75 -11.03
N GLU A 309 -0.02 -18.94 -11.64
CA GLU A 309 1.26 -19.66 -11.77
C GLU A 309 2.28 -18.84 -12.58
N THR A 310 1.86 -18.22 -13.67
CA THR A 310 2.74 -17.39 -14.52
C THR A 310 3.25 -16.17 -13.74
N LEU A 311 2.39 -15.53 -12.96
CA LEU A 311 2.75 -14.39 -12.13
C LEU A 311 3.72 -14.77 -11.00
N PHE A 312 3.49 -15.91 -10.32
CA PHE A 312 4.40 -16.41 -9.29
C PHE A 312 5.78 -16.76 -9.85
N ARG A 313 5.84 -17.38 -11.04
CA ARG A 313 7.10 -17.63 -11.75
C ARG A 313 7.79 -16.32 -12.14
N THR A 314 7.03 -15.32 -12.59
CA THR A 314 7.57 -13.99 -12.93
C THR A 314 8.26 -13.34 -11.73
N TYR A 315 7.61 -13.38 -10.57
CA TYR A 315 8.17 -12.89 -9.32
C TYR A 315 9.47 -13.64 -8.96
N TYR A 316 9.41 -14.98 -8.89
CA TYR A 316 10.55 -15.79 -8.45
C TYR A 316 11.76 -15.69 -9.40
N ASN A 317 11.52 -15.68 -10.72
CA ASN A 317 12.58 -15.50 -11.71
C ASN A 317 13.22 -14.11 -11.61
N SER A 318 12.42 -13.07 -11.35
CA SER A 318 12.94 -11.71 -11.16
C SER A 318 13.77 -11.60 -9.90
N MET A 319 13.34 -12.23 -8.80
CA MET A 319 14.11 -12.31 -7.55
C MET A 319 15.42 -13.07 -7.77
N THR A 320 15.40 -14.18 -8.52
CA THR A 320 16.58 -14.94 -8.89
C THR A 320 17.64 -14.07 -9.56
N ILE A 321 17.22 -13.22 -10.51
CA ILE A 321 18.12 -12.30 -11.22
C ILE A 321 18.76 -11.31 -10.24
N VAL A 322 17.94 -10.65 -9.42
CA VAL A 322 18.41 -9.61 -8.47
C VAL A 322 19.34 -10.20 -7.40
N MET A 323 19.03 -11.39 -6.87
CA MET A 323 19.89 -12.05 -5.89
C MET A 323 21.20 -12.51 -6.51
N LYS A 324 21.18 -12.98 -7.76
CA LYS A 324 22.39 -13.36 -8.49
C LYS A 324 23.32 -12.17 -8.75
N GLU A 325 22.78 -10.98 -9.01
CA GLU A 325 23.58 -9.74 -9.11
C GLU A 325 24.32 -9.38 -7.82
N ALA A 326 23.84 -9.89 -6.67
CA ALA A 326 24.48 -9.77 -5.36
C ALA A 326 25.29 -11.02 -4.96
N ASP A 327 25.64 -11.88 -5.93
CA ASP A 327 26.36 -13.14 -5.73
C ASP A 327 25.67 -14.13 -4.77
N LEU A 328 24.33 -14.08 -4.69
CA LEU A 328 23.52 -14.99 -3.87
C LEU A 328 22.74 -15.99 -4.73
N ASN A 329 22.60 -17.21 -4.23
CA ASN A 329 21.77 -18.25 -4.83
C ASN A 329 20.37 -18.30 -4.16
N VAL A 330 19.34 -17.86 -4.88
CA VAL A 330 17.96 -17.88 -4.36
C VAL A 330 17.49 -19.29 -3.99
N SER A 331 17.90 -20.34 -4.71
CA SER A 331 17.41 -21.70 -4.44
C SER A 331 17.92 -22.28 -3.12
N GLU A 332 18.96 -21.67 -2.53
CA GLU A 332 19.50 -22.05 -1.22
C GLU A 332 18.89 -21.22 -0.08
N ILE A 333 18.47 -19.98 -0.36
CA ILE A 333 17.98 -19.03 0.64
C ILE A 333 16.45 -19.04 0.73
N PHE A 334 15.79 -19.11 -0.43
CA PHE A 334 14.35 -19.06 -0.59
C PHE A 334 13.94 -20.00 -1.76
N PRO A 335 13.90 -21.32 -1.54
CA PRO A 335 13.53 -22.30 -2.55
C PRO A 335 12.12 -22.09 -3.12
N TRP A 336 11.91 -22.48 -4.39
CA TRP A 336 10.61 -22.37 -5.06
C TRP A 336 9.49 -23.10 -4.31
N ASP A 337 9.77 -24.29 -3.80
CA ASP A 337 8.76 -25.08 -3.09
C ASP A 337 8.35 -24.43 -1.76
N GLU A 338 9.29 -23.84 -1.01
CA GLU A 338 8.98 -23.06 0.20
C GLU A 338 8.17 -21.80 -0.15
N PHE A 339 8.50 -21.12 -1.25
CA PHE A 339 7.70 -19.99 -1.72
C PHE A 339 6.26 -20.41 -2.03
N ILE A 340 6.07 -21.49 -2.79
CA ILE A 340 4.75 -21.99 -3.15
C ILE A 340 3.98 -22.51 -1.92
N GLU A 341 4.67 -23.14 -0.97
CA GLU A 341 4.07 -23.52 0.31
C GLU A 341 3.56 -22.29 1.07
N SER A 342 4.35 -21.21 1.14
CA SER A 342 3.90 -19.97 1.78
C SER A 342 2.67 -19.35 1.10
N ILE A 343 2.59 -19.45 -0.23
CA ILE A 343 1.43 -19.01 -1.01
C ILE A 343 0.18 -19.84 -0.71
N ARG A 344 0.32 -21.15 -0.49
CA ARG A 344 -0.80 -22.04 -0.11
C ARG A 344 -1.28 -21.72 1.30
N ASP A 345 -0.36 -21.64 2.26
CA ASP A 345 -0.66 -21.42 3.67
C ASP A 345 -1.36 -20.07 3.91
N LEU A 346 -0.94 -19.01 3.20
CA LEU A 346 -1.47 -17.66 3.39
C LEU A 346 -2.70 -17.33 2.54
N ARG A 347 -3.10 -18.21 1.61
CA ARG A 347 -4.13 -17.92 0.61
C ARG A 347 -5.45 -17.46 1.22
N ILE A 348 -5.99 -18.25 2.15
CA ILE A 348 -7.29 -17.95 2.77
C ILE A 348 -7.19 -16.66 3.59
N THR A 349 -6.13 -16.49 4.37
CA THR A 349 -5.86 -15.27 5.15
C THR A 349 -5.82 -14.03 4.25
N CYS A 350 -5.12 -14.07 3.12
CA CYS A 350 -5.03 -12.91 2.22
C CYS A 350 -6.35 -12.64 1.47
N ILE A 351 -7.15 -13.66 1.16
CA ILE A 351 -8.52 -13.46 0.64
C ILE A 351 -9.38 -12.76 1.70
N ILE A 352 -9.32 -13.20 2.96
CA ILE A 352 -10.00 -12.57 4.10
C ILE A 352 -9.54 -11.12 4.26
N HIS A 353 -8.22 -10.88 4.21
CA HIS A 353 -7.66 -9.54 4.27
C HIS A 353 -8.21 -8.65 3.14
N GLY A 354 -8.32 -9.21 1.93
CA GLY A 354 -8.97 -8.60 0.79
C GLY A 354 -10.40 -8.15 1.05
N ILE A 355 -11.27 -9.09 1.44
CA ILE A 355 -12.69 -8.79 1.64
C ILE A 355 -12.90 -7.79 2.77
N LEU A 356 -12.05 -7.74 3.81
CA LEU A 356 -12.19 -6.80 4.92
C LEU A 356 -11.85 -5.35 4.54
N ASN A 357 -10.90 -5.15 3.62
CA ASN A 357 -10.36 -3.82 3.28
C ASN A 357 -10.91 -3.24 1.96
N THR A 358 -11.13 -4.08 0.95
CA THR A 358 -11.66 -3.66 -0.36
C THR A 358 -12.96 -2.82 -0.27
N PRO A 359 -13.91 -3.07 0.66
CA PRO A 359 -15.11 -2.25 0.81
C PRO A 359 -14.83 -0.77 1.10
N ILE A 360 -13.72 -0.45 1.78
CA ILE A 360 -13.31 0.93 2.05
C ILE A 360 -12.45 1.46 0.90
N MET A 361 -11.53 0.64 0.38
CA MET A 361 -10.67 1.03 -0.74
C MET A 361 -11.48 1.48 -1.97
N LEU A 362 -12.58 0.78 -2.28
CA LEU A 362 -13.39 1.02 -3.49
C LEU A 362 -14.55 1.99 -3.30
N LEU A 363 -14.66 2.72 -2.17
CA LEU A 363 -15.71 3.72 -1.99
C LEU A 363 -15.73 4.73 -3.15
N LYS A 364 -16.92 5.04 -3.66
CA LYS A 364 -17.09 6.11 -4.66
C LYS A 364 -16.62 7.46 -4.08
N PRO A 365 -16.13 8.40 -4.91
CA PRO A 365 -15.61 9.68 -4.44
C PRO A 365 -16.55 10.44 -3.49
N ASP A 366 -17.86 10.48 -3.79
CA ASP A 366 -18.84 11.17 -2.94
C ASP A 366 -18.99 10.52 -1.55
N ALA A 367 -18.95 9.19 -1.49
CA ALA A 367 -18.98 8.47 -0.22
C ALA A 367 -17.67 8.65 0.55
N ALA A 368 -16.52 8.54 -0.14
CA ALA A 368 -15.22 8.81 0.47
C ALA A 368 -15.17 10.22 1.06
N SER A 369 -15.59 11.24 0.30
CA SER A 369 -15.59 12.63 0.75
C SER A 369 -16.53 12.85 1.96
N LYS A 370 -17.77 12.35 1.89
CA LYS A 370 -18.76 12.46 2.97
C LYS A 370 -18.22 11.91 4.30
N TYR A 371 -17.61 10.73 4.29
CA TYR A 371 -17.17 10.07 5.52
C TYR A 371 -15.76 10.49 5.95
N PHE A 372 -14.81 10.65 5.04
CA PHE A 372 -13.41 10.89 5.39
C PHE A 372 -13.01 12.36 5.42
N CYS A 373 -13.83 13.26 4.86
CA CYS A 373 -13.53 14.70 4.81
C CYS A 373 -14.58 15.56 5.51
N GLU A 374 -15.88 15.28 5.31
CA GLU A 374 -16.95 16.19 5.74
C GLU A 374 -17.56 15.87 7.12
N LYS A 375 -17.72 14.59 7.46
CA LYS A 375 -18.44 14.14 8.66
C LYS A 375 -17.61 13.14 9.48
N LEU A 376 -16.62 13.66 10.19
CA LEU A 376 -15.68 12.87 10.98
C LEU A 376 -16.36 12.03 12.09
N GLU A 377 -17.50 12.49 12.60
CA GLU A 377 -18.33 11.73 13.54
C GLU A 377 -18.94 10.46 12.91
N LEU A 378 -19.24 10.49 11.61
CA LEU A 378 -19.66 9.29 10.88
C LEU A 378 -18.51 8.34 10.64
N LEU A 379 -17.29 8.87 10.46
CA LEU A 379 -16.10 8.05 10.27
C LEU A 379 -15.80 7.20 11.48
N GLU A 380 -15.88 7.77 12.68
CA GLU A 380 -15.67 7.03 13.93
C GLU A 380 -16.66 5.87 14.06
N SER A 381 -17.95 6.12 13.78
CA SER A 381 -18.97 5.07 13.80
C SER A 381 -18.71 3.99 12.74
N VAL A 382 -18.33 4.35 11.52
CA VAL A 382 -18.02 3.40 10.45
C VAL A 382 -16.79 2.56 10.77
N LEU A 383 -15.74 3.19 11.33
CA LEU A 383 -14.50 2.49 11.62
C LEU A 383 -14.66 1.55 12.81
N TYR A 384 -15.28 1.99 13.91
CA TYR A 384 -15.22 1.29 15.20
C TYR A 384 -16.53 0.65 15.67
N VAL A 385 -17.67 0.95 15.04
CA VAL A 385 -18.99 0.46 15.50
C VAL A 385 -19.68 -0.40 14.44
N ASP A 386 -19.98 0.17 13.27
CA ASP A 386 -20.74 -0.51 12.23
C ASP A 386 -20.56 0.17 10.86
N ARG A 387 -19.84 -0.50 9.94
CA ARG A 387 -19.73 -0.04 8.55
C ARG A 387 -20.85 -0.52 7.63
N THR A 388 -21.78 -1.34 8.12
CA THR A 388 -22.87 -1.94 7.32
C THR A 388 -23.67 -0.91 6.53
N PRO A 389 -24.13 0.21 7.12
CA PRO A 389 -24.93 1.19 6.37
C PRO A 389 -24.21 1.74 5.15
N LEU A 390 -22.92 2.07 5.30
CA LEU A 390 -22.08 2.63 4.22
C LEU A 390 -21.86 1.60 3.11
N ILE A 391 -21.38 0.40 3.45
CA ILE A 391 -21.00 -0.57 2.42
C ILE A 391 -22.22 -1.16 1.71
N CYS A 392 -23.35 -1.33 2.40
CA CYS A 392 -24.59 -1.80 1.77
C CYS A 392 -25.22 -0.75 0.87
N GLU A 393 -25.08 0.55 1.19
CA GLU A 393 -25.44 1.64 0.29
C GLU A 393 -24.58 1.58 -0.98
N GLN A 394 -23.26 1.48 -0.85
CA GLN A 394 -22.36 1.34 -1.99
C GLN A 394 -22.66 0.09 -2.84
N PHE A 395 -22.94 -1.05 -2.21
CA PHE A 395 -23.31 -2.29 -2.92
C PHE A 395 -24.59 -2.14 -3.75
N LYS A 396 -25.54 -1.31 -3.32
CA LYS A 396 -26.79 -1.08 -4.07
C LYS A 396 -26.57 -0.09 -5.22
N GLU A 397 -25.90 1.01 -4.93
CA GLU A 397 -25.84 2.17 -5.82
C GLU A 397 -24.67 2.15 -6.82
N ALA A 398 -23.58 1.42 -6.54
CA ALA A 398 -22.38 1.39 -7.37
C ALA A 398 -22.17 0.01 -8.03
N PRO A 399 -22.47 -0.15 -9.34
CA PRO A 399 -22.36 -1.44 -10.03
C PRO A 399 -20.94 -2.03 -10.03
N GLU A 400 -19.90 -1.21 -10.22
CA GLU A 400 -18.52 -1.69 -10.24
C GLU A 400 -18.09 -2.17 -8.85
N TYR A 401 -18.47 -1.43 -7.80
CA TYR A 401 -18.26 -1.82 -6.41
C TYR A 401 -18.94 -3.14 -6.09
N ARG A 402 -20.23 -3.27 -6.44
CA ARG A 402 -21.01 -4.50 -6.25
C ARG A 402 -20.35 -5.69 -6.93
N ALA A 403 -19.94 -5.55 -8.19
CA ALA A 403 -19.29 -6.63 -8.93
C ALA A 403 -18.01 -7.09 -8.23
N ARG A 404 -17.18 -6.16 -7.76
CA ARG A 404 -15.95 -6.46 -6.99
C ARG A 404 -16.24 -7.16 -5.66
N MET A 405 -17.27 -6.73 -4.94
CA MET A 405 -17.64 -7.35 -3.66
C MET A 405 -18.17 -8.78 -3.87
N ILE A 406 -19.03 -8.99 -4.87
CA ILE A 406 -19.55 -10.32 -5.22
C ILE A 406 -18.40 -11.25 -5.62
N ASP A 407 -17.51 -10.80 -6.51
CA ASP A 407 -16.37 -11.62 -6.99
C ASP A 407 -15.49 -12.12 -5.84
N GLY A 408 -15.09 -11.23 -4.92
CA GLY A 408 -14.26 -11.59 -3.77
C GLY A 408 -14.98 -12.46 -2.73
N LEU A 409 -16.27 -12.21 -2.46
CA LEU A 409 -17.04 -13.02 -1.52
C LEU A 409 -17.32 -14.43 -2.06
N LEU A 410 -17.62 -14.56 -3.35
CA LEU A 410 -17.83 -15.87 -3.96
C LEU A 410 -16.53 -16.65 -4.10
N GLU A 411 -15.39 -16.00 -4.34
CA GLU A 411 -14.09 -16.66 -4.28
C GLU A 411 -13.86 -17.28 -2.89
N LEU A 412 -14.04 -16.48 -1.82
CA LEU A 412 -13.88 -16.99 -0.46
C LEU A 412 -14.88 -18.12 -0.16
N TYR A 413 -16.15 -17.95 -0.57
CA TYR A 413 -17.17 -18.98 -0.41
C TYR A 413 -16.70 -20.32 -1.02
N ASN A 414 -16.16 -20.29 -2.24
CA ASN A 414 -15.67 -21.50 -2.89
C ASN A 414 -14.52 -22.14 -2.11
N TYR A 415 -13.56 -21.35 -1.63
CA TYR A 415 -12.44 -21.87 -0.85
C TYR A 415 -12.83 -22.45 0.51
N VAL A 416 -13.87 -21.92 1.18
CA VAL A 416 -14.19 -22.30 2.57
C VAL A 416 -15.41 -23.21 2.70
N ILE A 417 -16.30 -23.23 1.70
CA ILE A 417 -17.52 -24.05 1.70
C ILE A 417 -17.36 -25.22 0.73
N ASP A 418 -16.95 -24.94 -0.50
CA ASP A 418 -16.98 -25.94 -1.58
C ASP A 418 -15.67 -26.74 -1.69
N TYR A 419 -14.53 -26.15 -1.31
CA TYR A 419 -13.22 -26.79 -1.33
C TYR A 419 -12.99 -27.71 -0.11
N ASN A 420 -13.53 -28.93 -0.21
CA ASN A 420 -13.04 -30.12 0.51
C ASN A 420 -12.16 -31.02 -0.39
N HIS A 421 -11.82 -30.60 -1.61
CA HIS A 421 -10.98 -31.35 -2.54
C HIS A 421 -10.13 -30.38 -3.37
N ILE A 422 -8.92 -30.82 -3.76
CA ILE A 422 -7.89 -30.11 -4.54
C ILE A 422 -6.83 -29.41 -3.67
N ASP A 423 -6.15 -30.20 -2.84
CA ASP A 423 -4.69 -30.21 -2.83
C ASP A 423 -4.24 -31.44 -3.62
N ALA A 424 -3.74 -31.23 -4.84
CA ALA A 424 -2.93 -32.15 -5.61
C ALA A 424 -1.88 -31.35 -6.38
#